data_AF-A0A517VTF9-F1
#
_entry.id   AF-A0A517VTF9-F1
#
_cell.length_a   1.000
_cell.length_b   1.000
_cell.length_c   1.000
_cell.angle_alpha   90.00
_cell.angle_beta   90.00
_cell.angle_gamma   90.00
#
_symmetry.space_group_name_H-M   'P 1'
#
loop_
_entity.id
_entity.type
_entity.pdbx_description
1 polymer ?
#
loop_
_entity_poly.entity_id
_entity_poly.type
_entity_poly.pdbx_seq_one_letter_code
_entity_poly.pdbx_strand_id
1 'polypeptide(L)'
;MITELRQRLKTLALLDAIIEPEWQYRYFSYNSKWSDSEEMGSLRDGSGGEWFLWISGQLAGYKCLSPEDGLMSNIESVNNKIPSSYDSFVSEPAFSMDKATCVWYLEKSEWVKFGLPIKWLIDLETVLKWYAIDYHVWATGYYEREINISVLEKIFEGSFSSDLAIKLNPDIEMDGLQIELEEIGIYL
;
A
#
# COMPACT_ATOMS: atom_id res chain seq x y z
N MET A 1 -3.29 -3.38 -15.10
CA MET A 1 -2.66 -2.45 -14.15
C MET A 1 -3.38 -2.40 -12.80
N ILE A 2 -4.63 -1.91 -12.69
CA ILE A 2 -5.32 -1.83 -11.38
C ILE A 2 -5.43 -3.20 -10.68
N THR A 3 -5.79 -4.25 -11.41
CA THR A 3 -5.87 -5.61 -10.84
C THR A 3 -4.53 -6.09 -10.29
N GLU A 4 -3.44 -5.77 -10.98
CA GLU A 4 -2.08 -6.13 -10.56
C GLU A 4 -1.64 -5.32 -9.33
N LEU A 5 -1.93 -4.01 -9.31
CA LEU A 5 -1.73 -3.15 -8.14
C LEU A 5 -2.49 -3.67 -6.92
N ARG A 6 -3.78 -3.98 -7.10
CA ARG A 6 -4.63 -4.54 -6.04
C ARG A 6 -4.03 -5.83 -5.50
N GLN A 7 -3.69 -6.78 -6.37
CA GLN A 7 -3.13 -8.06 -5.94
C GLN A 7 -1.81 -7.85 -5.19
N ARG A 8 -0.91 -7.02 -5.73
CA ARG A 8 0.37 -6.71 -5.12
C ARG A 8 0.21 -6.12 -3.72
N LEU A 9 -0.64 -5.12 -3.57
CA LEU A 9 -0.83 -4.42 -2.30
C LEU A 9 -1.52 -5.30 -1.26
N LYS A 10 -2.47 -6.13 -1.67
CA LYS A 10 -3.07 -7.15 -0.78
C LYS A 10 -2.02 -8.16 -0.30
N THR A 11 -1.14 -8.61 -1.19
CA THR A 11 -0.02 -9.50 -0.82
C THR A 11 0.90 -8.83 0.22
N LEU A 12 1.28 -7.57 0.03
CA LEU A 12 2.14 -6.87 0.98
C LEU A 12 1.44 -6.61 2.33
N ALA A 13 0.17 -6.17 2.30
CA ALA A 13 -0.63 -5.95 3.50
C ALA A 13 -0.86 -7.25 4.28
N LEU A 14 -1.07 -8.38 3.61
CA LEU A 14 -1.16 -9.70 4.24
C LEU A 14 0.13 -10.07 4.97
N LEU A 15 1.28 -9.87 4.32
CA LEU A 15 2.57 -10.19 4.91
C LEU A 15 2.85 -9.33 6.14
N ASP A 16 2.56 -8.03 6.06
CA ASP A 16 2.69 -7.12 7.19
C ASP A 16 1.71 -7.45 8.32
N ALA A 17 0.45 -7.81 8.03
CA ALA A 17 -0.51 -8.23 9.05
C ALA A 17 -0.09 -9.51 9.80
N ILE A 18 0.67 -10.40 9.14
CA ILE A 18 1.22 -11.60 9.77
C ILE A 18 2.50 -11.25 10.56
N ILE A 19 3.42 -10.48 9.97
CA ILE A 19 4.73 -10.18 10.58
C ILE A 19 4.59 -9.19 11.74
N GLU A 20 3.76 -8.16 11.57
CA GLU A 20 3.50 -7.11 12.55
C GLU A 20 2.00 -6.99 12.82
N PRO A 21 1.47 -7.78 13.78
CA PRO A 21 0.05 -7.77 14.12
C PRO A 21 -0.43 -6.40 14.64
N GLU A 22 0.45 -5.59 15.21
CA GLU A 22 0.11 -4.25 15.71
C GLU A 22 -0.03 -3.24 14.56
N TRP A 23 -1.27 -2.87 14.23
CA TRP A 23 -1.59 -2.07 13.06
C TRP A 23 -0.79 -0.76 12.94
N GLN A 24 -0.53 -0.06 14.05
CA GLN A 24 0.21 1.20 14.03
C GLN A 24 1.67 1.08 13.57
N TYR A 25 2.25 -0.13 13.59
CA TYR A 25 3.64 -0.38 13.22
C TYR A 25 3.80 -1.05 11.85
N ARG A 26 2.69 -1.37 11.17
CA ARG A 26 2.72 -1.94 9.82
C ARG A 26 3.13 -0.89 8.81
N TYR A 27 3.99 -1.31 7.88
CA TYR A 27 4.47 -0.44 6.82
C TYR A 27 3.46 -0.34 5.67
N PHE A 28 2.92 -1.47 5.22
CA PHE A 28 1.90 -1.61 4.19
C PHE A 28 0.56 -2.00 4.81
N SER A 29 -0.52 -1.43 4.29
CA SER A 29 -1.88 -1.82 4.65
C SER A 29 -2.80 -1.76 3.44
N TYR A 30 -3.91 -2.50 3.51
CA TYR A 30 -4.92 -2.49 2.47
C TYR A 30 -6.32 -2.62 3.09
N ASN A 31 -7.20 -1.70 2.74
CA ASN A 31 -8.61 -1.74 3.10
C ASN A 31 -9.44 -1.90 1.82
N SER A 32 -9.99 -3.10 1.63
CA SER A 32 -10.87 -3.43 0.50
C SER A 32 -12.30 -2.92 0.66
N LYS A 33 -12.60 -2.29 1.80
CA LYS A 33 -13.90 -1.76 2.19
C LYS A 33 -13.76 -0.29 2.60
N TRP A 34 -12.90 0.47 1.91
CA TRP A 34 -12.72 1.90 2.17
C TRP A 34 -14.05 2.65 2.03
N SER A 35 -14.85 2.25 1.04
CA SER A 35 -16.29 2.47 1.00
C SER A 35 -16.97 1.32 0.25
N ASP A 36 -18.28 1.42 0.00
CA ASP A 36 -19.06 0.41 -0.76
C ASP A 36 -18.51 0.16 -2.18
N SER A 37 -17.78 1.12 -2.75
CA SER A 37 -17.24 1.05 -4.12
C SER A 37 -15.75 1.35 -4.21
N GLU A 38 -15.08 1.58 -3.09
CA GLU A 38 -13.70 2.07 -3.07
C GLU A 38 -12.80 1.20 -2.20
N GLU A 39 -11.56 1.09 -2.65
CA GLU A 39 -10.49 0.37 -1.96
C GLU A 39 -9.31 1.32 -1.74
N MET A 40 -8.54 1.09 -0.69
CA MET A 40 -7.39 1.92 -0.34
C MET A 40 -6.20 1.04 0.06
N GLY A 41 -5.08 1.21 -0.64
CA GLY A 41 -3.78 0.72 -0.17
C GLY A 41 -2.96 1.87 0.41
N SER A 42 -2.19 1.62 1.45
CA SER A 42 -1.34 2.65 2.05
C SER A 42 0.03 2.14 2.41
N LEU A 43 0.98 3.07 2.47
CA LEU A 43 2.25 2.90 3.16
C LEU A 43 2.42 3.97 4.23
N ARG A 44 3.00 3.61 5.37
CA ARG A 44 3.44 4.52 6.43
C ARG A 44 4.81 4.07 6.94
N ASP A 45 5.80 4.96 6.92
CA ASP A 45 7.16 4.59 7.32
C ASP A 45 7.49 4.80 8.81
N GLY A 46 6.54 5.37 9.56
CA GLY A 46 6.72 5.72 10.98
C GLY A 46 7.57 6.98 11.22
N SER A 47 8.09 7.61 10.17
CA SER A 47 8.91 8.83 10.21
C SER A 47 8.25 10.03 9.49
N GLY A 48 7.00 9.86 9.04
CA GLY A 48 6.19 10.90 8.38
C GLY A 48 6.12 10.74 6.86
N GLY A 49 6.84 9.77 6.29
CA GLY A 49 6.67 9.31 4.93
C GLY A 49 5.44 8.42 4.81
N GLU A 50 4.57 8.75 3.86
CA GLU A 50 3.34 8.01 3.61
C GLU A 50 2.90 8.11 2.16
N TRP A 51 2.17 7.12 1.70
CA TRP A 51 1.36 7.27 0.50
C TRP A 51 0.05 6.51 0.60
N PHE A 52 -0.91 6.94 -0.21
CA PHE A 52 -2.20 6.31 -0.38
C PHE A 52 -2.45 6.04 -1.86
N LEU A 53 -2.90 4.83 -2.18
CA LEU A 53 -3.48 4.46 -3.45
C LEU A 53 -4.98 4.23 -3.25
N TRP A 54 -5.79 5.14 -3.77
CA TRP A 54 -7.23 5.01 -3.85
C TRP A 54 -7.62 4.34 -5.16
N ILE A 55 -8.60 3.41 -5.11
CA ILE A 55 -9.14 2.73 -6.27
C ILE A 55 -10.68 2.82 -6.23
N SER A 56 -11.28 3.18 -7.36
CA SER A 56 -12.74 3.14 -7.55
C SER A 56 -13.07 2.64 -8.96
N GLY A 57 -13.52 1.39 -9.05
CA GLY A 57 -13.75 0.73 -10.34
C GLY A 57 -12.50 0.69 -11.23
N GLN A 58 -12.48 1.51 -12.28
CA GLN A 58 -11.36 1.65 -13.23
C GLN A 58 -10.50 2.90 -12.99
N LEU A 59 -10.77 3.64 -11.90
CA LEU A 59 -10.02 4.82 -11.50
C LEU A 59 -8.99 4.42 -10.43
N ALA A 60 -7.84 5.07 -10.46
CA ALA A 60 -6.83 4.94 -9.42
C ALA A 60 -6.13 6.28 -9.20
N GLY A 61 -6.08 6.73 -7.94
CA GLY A 61 -5.43 7.96 -7.50
C GLY A 61 -4.32 7.63 -6.52
N TYR A 62 -3.15 8.23 -6.67
CA TYR A 62 -2.00 8.02 -5.82
C TYR A 62 -1.49 9.34 -5.28
N LYS A 63 -1.37 9.46 -3.96
CA LYS A 63 -0.74 10.62 -3.29
C LYS A 63 0.40 10.11 -2.44
N CYS A 64 1.56 10.75 -2.55
CA CYS A 64 2.73 10.47 -1.73
C CYS A 64 3.23 11.72 -1.03
N LEU A 65 3.62 11.57 0.23
CA LEU A 65 4.35 12.52 1.04
C LEU A 65 5.65 11.84 1.49
N SER A 66 6.78 12.37 1.04
CA SER A 66 8.13 11.99 1.45
C SER A 66 8.83 13.25 1.95
N PRO A 67 8.93 13.45 3.29
CA PRO A 67 9.53 14.64 3.87
C PRO A 67 10.93 14.96 3.33
N GLU A 68 11.73 13.92 3.10
CA GLU A 68 13.11 13.98 2.62
C GLU A 68 13.20 14.38 1.15
N ASP A 69 12.21 14.01 0.33
CA ASP A 69 12.11 14.44 -1.07
C ASP A 69 11.49 15.84 -1.22
N GLY A 70 10.80 16.32 -0.17
CA GLY A 70 10.19 17.64 -0.10
C GLY A 70 8.76 17.71 -0.66
N LEU A 71 8.15 18.89 -0.60
CA LEU A 71 6.78 19.13 -1.07
C LEU A 71 6.76 19.73 -2.48
N MET A 72 5.78 19.34 -3.29
CA MET A 72 5.51 20.03 -4.53
C MET A 72 4.97 21.45 -4.27
N SER A 73 5.41 22.42 -5.07
CA SER A 73 5.07 23.84 -4.85
C SER A 73 3.70 24.25 -5.37
N ASN A 74 3.02 23.40 -6.14
CA ASN A 74 1.83 23.74 -6.92
C ASN A 74 0.63 22.80 -6.65
N ILE A 75 0.51 22.26 -5.43
CA ILE A 75 -0.51 21.27 -5.06
C ILE A 75 -1.94 21.72 -5.38
N GLU A 76 -2.31 22.97 -5.06
CA GLU A 76 -3.65 23.52 -5.34
C GLU A 76 -3.96 23.52 -6.84
N SER A 77 -3.00 23.96 -7.66
CA SER A 77 -3.11 23.95 -9.12
C SER A 77 -3.24 22.52 -9.68
N VAL A 78 -2.60 21.54 -9.04
CA VAL A 78 -2.66 20.14 -9.44
C VAL A 78 -4.00 19.52 -9.05
N ASN A 79 -4.48 19.74 -7.83
CA ASN A 79 -5.79 19.25 -7.39
C ASN A 79 -6.90 19.77 -8.32
N ASN A 80 -6.81 21.03 -8.78
CA ASN A 80 -7.76 21.61 -9.74
C ASN A 80 -7.68 21.02 -11.18
N LYS A 81 -6.62 20.27 -11.51
CA LYS A 81 -6.48 19.58 -12.80
C LYS A 81 -6.98 18.14 -12.77
N ILE A 82 -7.15 17.56 -11.58
CA ILE A 82 -7.62 16.19 -11.43
C ILE A 82 -9.11 16.16 -11.85
N PRO A 83 -9.53 15.20 -12.70
CA PRO A 83 -10.92 15.13 -13.15
C PRO A 83 -11.90 14.91 -11.99
N SER A 84 -13.09 15.52 -12.04
CA SER A 84 -14.13 15.39 -10.98
C SER A 84 -14.56 13.96 -10.64
N SER A 85 -14.30 12.98 -11.51
CA SER A 85 -14.51 11.56 -11.17
C SER A 85 -13.61 11.05 -10.03
N TYR A 86 -12.60 11.83 -9.65
CA TYR A 86 -11.68 11.59 -8.54
C TYR A 86 -12.02 12.46 -7.31
N ASP A 87 -13.19 13.08 -7.24
CA ASP A 87 -13.55 13.97 -6.12
C ASP A 87 -13.44 13.26 -4.77
N SER A 88 -13.84 11.99 -4.66
CA SER A 88 -13.64 11.19 -3.42
C SER A 88 -12.17 11.11 -3.04
N PHE A 89 -11.27 10.87 -4.00
CA PHE A 89 -9.83 10.84 -3.76
C PHE A 89 -9.27 12.20 -3.34
N VAL A 90 -9.66 13.28 -4.01
CA VAL A 90 -9.11 14.62 -3.75
C VAL A 90 -9.63 15.21 -2.43
N SER A 91 -10.86 14.87 -2.03
CA SER A 91 -11.50 15.41 -0.84
C SER A 91 -11.40 14.52 0.40
N GLU A 92 -10.88 13.29 0.28
CA GLU A 92 -10.71 12.36 1.39
C GLU A 92 -9.80 12.94 2.49
N PRO A 93 -10.34 13.20 3.70
CA PRO A 93 -9.56 13.75 4.80
C PRO A 93 -8.34 12.90 5.20
N ALA A 94 -8.45 11.57 5.12
CA ALA A 94 -7.35 10.67 5.47
C ALA A 94 -6.11 10.87 4.59
N PHE A 95 -6.27 11.37 3.35
CA PHE A 95 -5.16 11.50 2.41
C PHE A 95 -4.37 12.80 2.56
N SER A 96 -4.86 13.78 3.33
CA SER A 96 -4.17 15.07 3.56
C SER A 96 -3.67 15.70 2.25
N MET A 97 -4.59 15.90 1.31
CA MET A 97 -4.31 16.35 -0.06
C MET A 97 -3.75 17.78 -0.16
N ASP A 98 -3.63 18.50 0.96
CA ASP A 98 -2.97 19.80 1.08
C ASP A 98 -1.43 19.70 1.12
N LYS A 99 -0.88 18.50 1.37
CA LYS A 99 0.57 18.25 1.40
C LYS A 99 0.93 16.97 0.65
N ALA A 100 1.65 17.14 -0.45
CA ALA A 100 2.19 16.01 -1.20
C ALA A 100 3.58 16.33 -1.76
N THR A 101 4.40 15.31 -1.87
CA THR A 101 5.59 15.28 -2.72
C THR A 101 5.18 15.05 -4.17
N CYS A 102 4.24 14.11 -4.41
CA CYS A 102 3.68 13.85 -5.73
C CYS A 102 2.22 13.37 -5.66
N VAL A 103 1.49 13.62 -6.75
CA VAL A 103 0.09 13.18 -6.93
C VAL A 103 -0.08 12.69 -8.35
N TRP A 104 -0.56 11.45 -8.50
CA TRP A 104 -0.80 10.81 -9.78
C TRP A 104 -2.26 10.36 -9.88
N TYR A 105 -2.79 10.31 -11.09
CA TYR A 105 -4.07 9.67 -11.36
C TYR A 105 -4.01 8.87 -12.66
N LEU A 106 -4.83 7.83 -12.76
CA LEU A 106 -4.87 6.96 -13.92
C LEU A 106 -5.81 7.50 -15.00
N GLU A 107 -5.31 7.68 -16.22
CA GLU A 107 -6.12 8.07 -17.36
C GLU A 107 -5.80 7.18 -18.56
N LYS A 108 -6.82 6.53 -19.12
CA LYS A 108 -6.66 5.63 -20.30
C LYS A 108 -5.55 4.58 -20.12
N SER A 109 -5.43 4.04 -18.91
CA SER A 109 -4.38 3.07 -18.51
C SER A 109 -2.96 3.63 -18.42
N GLU A 110 -2.77 4.95 -18.42
CA GLU A 110 -1.49 5.61 -18.20
C GLU A 110 -1.52 6.54 -16.99
N TRP A 111 -0.44 6.57 -16.22
CA TRP A 111 -0.32 7.48 -15.08
C TRP A 111 -0.06 8.90 -15.55
N VAL A 112 -0.97 9.81 -15.22
CA VAL A 112 -0.72 11.26 -15.27
C VAL A 112 -0.06 11.64 -13.96
N LYS A 113 1.22 12.03 -14.01
CA LYS A 113 2.06 12.26 -12.83
C LYS A 113 2.37 13.74 -12.62
N PHE A 114 2.18 14.23 -11.40
CA PHE A 114 2.63 15.55 -10.96
C PHE A 114 3.51 15.45 -9.72
N GLY A 115 4.34 16.46 -9.51
CA GLY A 115 5.19 16.61 -8.32
C GLY A 115 6.63 16.15 -8.53
N LEU A 116 7.31 15.86 -7.43
CA LEU A 116 8.72 15.52 -7.38
C LEU A 116 8.93 13.99 -7.50
N PRO A 117 10.10 13.54 -7.98
CA PRO A 117 10.45 12.12 -7.92
C PRO A 117 10.63 11.68 -6.46
N ILE A 118 10.22 10.44 -6.15
CA ILE A 118 10.39 9.83 -4.84
C ILE A 118 11.71 9.05 -4.83
N LYS A 119 12.56 9.27 -3.82
CA LYS A 119 13.86 8.60 -3.68
C LYS A 119 14.06 7.98 -2.31
N TRP A 120 13.42 8.51 -1.29
CA TRP A 120 13.63 8.11 0.11
C TRP A 120 12.49 7.27 0.69
N LEU A 121 11.46 6.99 -0.12
CA LEU A 121 10.33 6.14 0.23
C LEU A 121 10.16 5.04 -0.82
N ILE A 122 9.62 3.89 -0.41
CA ILE A 122 9.25 2.82 -1.36
C ILE A 122 7.99 3.27 -2.10
N ASP A 123 8.15 3.76 -3.32
CA ASP A 123 7.05 4.27 -4.13
C ASP A 123 6.23 3.16 -4.80
N LEU A 124 5.09 3.56 -5.39
CA LEU A 124 4.16 2.63 -6.05
C LEU A 124 4.80 1.83 -7.19
N GLU A 125 5.68 2.44 -7.97
CA GLU A 125 6.36 1.77 -9.09
C GLU A 125 7.38 0.74 -8.59
N THR A 126 8.01 1.00 -7.44
CA THR A 126 8.93 0.08 -6.77
C THR A 126 8.17 -1.12 -6.22
N VAL A 127 7.05 -0.90 -5.53
CA VAL A 127 6.16 -1.95 -5.01
C VAL A 127 5.74 -2.94 -6.11
N LEU A 128 5.38 -2.45 -7.29
CA LEU A 128 4.97 -3.30 -8.41
C LEU A 128 6.08 -4.23 -8.92
N LYS A 129 7.34 -3.78 -8.83
CA LYS A 129 8.51 -4.50 -9.34
C LYS A 129 9.10 -5.48 -8.32
N TRP A 130 8.70 -5.39 -7.06
CA TRP A 130 9.22 -6.26 -6.01
C TRP A 130 8.90 -7.74 -6.27
N TYR A 131 9.90 -8.58 -6.07
CA TYR A 131 9.76 -10.01 -5.88
C TYR A 131 9.81 -10.34 -4.39
N ALA A 132 9.54 -11.61 -4.04
CA ALA A 132 9.59 -12.07 -2.66
C ALA A 132 10.94 -11.78 -1.99
N ILE A 133 12.05 -11.87 -2.75
CA ILE A 133 13.39 -11.56 -2.25
C ILE A 133 13.57 -10.07 -1.91
N ASP A 134 12.98 -9.14 -2.69
CA ASP A 134 13.11 -7.71 -2.41
C ASP A 134 12.39 -7.35 -1.12
N TYR A 135 11.16 -7.85 -0.96
CA TYR A 135 10.41 -7.72 0.28
C TYR A 135 11.13 -8.39 1.45
N HIS A 136 11.67 -9.59 1.26
CA HIS A 136 12.41 -10.31 2.30
C HIS A 136 13.59 -9.50 2.84
N VAL A 137 14.42 -8.95 1.95
CA VAL A 137 15.59 -8.14 2.34
C VAL A 137 15.15 -6.89 3.10
N TRP A 138 14.13 -6.19 2.58
CA TRP A 138 13.60 -5.00 3.24
C TRP A 138 12.97 -5.32 4.60
N ALA A 139 12.04 -6.28 4.67
CA ALA A 139 11.28 -6.62 5.86
C ALA A 139 12.17 -7.18 6.99
N THR A 140 13.20 -7.96 6.64
CA THR A 140 14.18 -8.48 7.62
C THR A 140 14.93 -7.33 8.29
N GLY A 141 15.29 -6.30 7.52
CA GLY A 141 15.95 -5.10 8.04
C GLY A 141 15.01 -4.17 8.81
N TYR A 142 13.80 -3.95 8.30
CA TYR A 142 12.83 -3.03 8.89
C TYR A 142 12.23 -3.57 10.20
N TYR A 143 11.77 -4.81 10.20
CA TYR A 143 11.18 -5.45 11.38
C TYR A 143 12.22 -6.06 12.31
N GLU A 144 13.50 -6.06 11.93
CA GLU A 144 14.61 -6.66 12.69
C GLU A 144 14.36 -8.14 13.08
N ARG A 145 13.72 -8.89 12.17
CA ARG A 145 13.31 -10.29 12.39
C ARG A 145 13.80 -11.20 11.28
N GLU A 146 14.14 -12.44 11.63
CA GLU A 146 14.37 -13.48 10.63
C GLU A 146 13.05 -13.89 9.99
N ILE A 147 12.97 -13.77 8.66
CA ILE A 147 11.75 -14.05 7.90
C ILE A 147 11.97 -15.24 6.97
N ASN A 148 11.01 -16.17 6.94
CA ASN A 148 11.14 -17.36 6.11
C ASN A 148 10.85 -17.04 4.63
N ILE A 149 11.89 -16.88 3.81
CA ILE A 149 11.74 -16.57 2.37
C ILE A 149 10.85 -17.59 1.61
N SER A 150 10.91 -18.88 1.94
CA SER A 150 10.07 -19.89 1.26
C SER A 150 8.57 -19.71 1.51
N VAL A 151 8.19 -19.06 2.62
CA VAL A 151 6.80 -18.67 2.88
C VAL A 151 6.43 -17.43 2.07
N LEU A 152 7.33 -16.45 2.01
CA LEU A 152 7.13 -15.24 1.20
C LEU A 152 6.94 -15.58 -0.28
N GLU A 153 7.77 -16.45 -0.84
CA GLU A 153 7.67 -16.90 -2.23
C GLU A 153 6.28 -17.46 -2.54
N LYS A 154 5.76 -18.35 -1.69
CA LYS A 154 4.41 -18.93 -1.84
C LYS A 154 3.31 -17.86 -1.79
N ILE A 155 3.41 -16.91 -0.86
CA ILE A 155 2.42 -15.84 -0.71
C ILE A 155 2.48 -14.86 -1.89
N PHE A 156 3.67 -14.55 -2.42
CA PHE A 156 3.85 -13.77 -3.65
C PHE A 156 3.30 -14.49 -4.90
N GLU A 157 3.33 -15.82 -4.92
CA GLU A 157 2.70 -16.66 -5.95
C GLU A 157 1.17 -16.79 -5.79
N GLY A 158 0.61 -16.19 -4.73
CA GLY A 158 -0.84 -16.20 -4.45
C GLY A 158 -1.33 -17.37 -3.60
N SER A 159 -0.42 -18.15 -3.01
CA SER A 159 -0.77 -19.24 -2.09
C SER A 159 -0.72 -18.77 -0.65
N PHE A 160 -1.85 -18.85 0.05
CA PHE A 160 -1.96 -18.50 1.48
C PHE A 160 -2.72 -19.59 2.26
N SER A 161 -2.29 -19.83 3.50
CA SER A 161 -2.96 -20.73 4.44
C SER A 161 -2.56 -20.39 5.88
N SER A 162 -3.32 -20.87 6.87
CA SER A 162 -3.00 -20.70 8.29
C SER A 162 -1.63 -21.29 8.66
N ASP A 163 -1.24 -22.44 8.07
CA ASP A 163 0.08 -23.04 8.29
C ASP A 163 1.22 -22.12 7.81
N LEU A 164 1.02 -21.40 6.69
CA LEU A 164 1.99 -20.43 6.21
C LEU A 164 2.06 -19.21 7.14
N ALA A 165 0.92 -18.73 7.65
CA ALA A 165 0.88 -17.64 8.62
C ALA A 165 1.67 -18.00 9.90
N ILE A 166 1.38 -19.16 10.50
CA ILE A 166 2.06 -19.64 11.72
C ILE A 166 3.55 -19.86 11.48
N LYS A 167 3.92 -20.34 10.29
CA LYS A 167 5.34 -20.52 9.93
C LYS A 167 6.08 -19.19 9.78
N LEU A 168 5.38 -18.12 9.36
CA LEU A 168 5.94 -16.79 9.20
C LEU A 168 6.03 -16.04 10.53
N ASN A 169 5.00 -16.15 11.37
CA ASN A 169 4.95 -15.61 12.73
C ASN A 169 4.32 -16.63 13.69
N PRO A 170 5.12 -17.38 14.47
CA PRO A 170 4.60 -18.39 15.40
C PRO A 170 3.67 -17.86 16.50
N ASP A 171 3.75 -16.57 16.79
CA ASP A 171 2.96 -15.90 17.83
C ASP A 171 1.67 -15.27 17.28
N ILE A 172 1.34 -15.48 15.99
CA ILE A 172 0.15 -14.89 15.37
C ILE A 172 -1.14 -15.45 15.98
N GLU A 173 -2.05 -14.55 16.36
CA GLU A 173 -3.41 -14.91 16.75
C GLU A 173 -4.29 -15.02 15.50
N MET A 174 -4.74 -16.24 15.20
CA MET A 174 -5.50 -16.51 13.99
C MET A 174 -6.85 -15.79 13.93
N ASP A 175 -7.51 -15.59 15.07
CA ASP A 175 -8.78 -14.85 15.14
C ASP A 175 -8.57 -13.37 14.78
N GLY A 176 -7.47 -12.77 15.24
CA GLY A 176 -7.07 -11.42 14.86
C GLY A 176 -6.73 -11.34 13.37
N LEU A 177 -5.92 -12.28 12.87
CA LEU A 177 -5.59 -12.35 11.44
C LEU A 177 -6.83 -12.52 10.56
N GLN A 178 -7.84 -13.27 11.01
CA GLN A 178 -9.09 -13.44 10.26
C GLN A 178 -9.82 -12.11 10.02
N ILE A 179 -9.83 -11.21 11.01
CA ILE A 179 -10.40 -9.86 10.87
C ILE A 179 -9.61 -9.05 9.83
N GLU A 180 -8.28 -9.13 9.88
CA GLU A 180 -7.40 -8.47 8.91
C GLU A 180 -7.62 -8.98 7.50
N LEU A 181 -7.77 -10.30 7.32
CA LEU A 181 -8.07 -10.91 6.02
C LEU A 181 -9.38 -10.38 5.43
N GLU A 182 -10.41 -10.21 6.26
CA GLU A 182 -11.68 -9.62 5.83
C GLU A 182 -11.57 -8.14 5.46
N GLU A 183 -10.72 -7.36 6.13
CA GLU A 183 -10.44 -5.96 5.79
C GLU A 183 -9.65 -5.87 4.47
N ILE A 184 -8.58 -6.65 4.34
CA ILE A 184 -7.74 -6.73 3.13
C ILE A 184 -8.53 -7.32 1.94
N GLY A 185 -9.59 -8.09 2.23
CA GLY A 185 -10.42 -8.77 1.24
C GLY A 185 -9.70 -9.97 0.64
N ILE A 186 -9.08 -10.78 1.51
CA ILE A 186 -8.53 -12.11 1.24
C ILE A 186 -9.41 -13.11 1.98
N TYR A 187 -9.79 -14.19 1.31
CA TYR A 187 -10.61 -15.25 1.90
C TYR A 187 -9.83 -16.56 1.79
N LEU A 188 -9.81 -17.33 2.88
CA LEU A 188 -9.19 -18.65 2.97
C LEU A 188 -10.02 -19.73 2.28
#